data_AF-A0A928JDX5-F1
#
_entry.id   AF-A0A928JDX5-F1
#
_cell.length_a   1.000
_cell.length_b   1.000
_cell.length_c   1.000
_cell.angle_alpha   90.00
_cell.angle_beta   90.00
_cell.angle_gamma   90.00
#
_symmetry.space_group_name_H-M   'P 1'
#
loop_
_entity.id
_entity.type
_entity.pdbx_description
1 polymer ?
#
loop_
_entity_poly.entity_id
_entity_poly.type
_entity_poly.pdbx_seq_one_letter_code
_entity_poly.pdbx_strand_id
1 'polypeptide(L)'
;MKNKRWLCSALAALLLLASCSSGSGNDTGDAGSTGNAGNAGTTDQTAEAGTAEETEPETEPETEDPATVFDLEVKNYDGKTVGILGTNWYNIASNWTSPELKVTELTGEAMNDAVYNRNQNIQSKYNVKLEVTDGGAYLDAPITAEVVAGTNAYDIAFPRISEMNSVASSGGAYDMNKIESLDLSKAWWSQFARESLTVHDAILFISGDMNFMDKWTAVCMFFNKNVASSYNITANELYDLVDEGKWTIDKFSEYTNAVTNDSNGDGTLDQKDTWGCTANVSYLGNFLHAWD
;
A
#
# COMPACT_ATOMS: atom_id res chain seq x y z
N MET A 1 15.76 35.15 -14.22
CA MET A 1 14.87 34.12 -13.63
C MET A 1 13.73 33.64 -14.54
N LYS A 2 13.40 34.28 -15.67
CA LYS A 2 12.31 33.81 -16.56
C LYS A 2 12.72 32.73 -17.59
N ASN A 3 14.01 32.52 -17.85
CA ASN A 3 14.48 31.59 -18.89
C ASN A 3 14.77 30.16 -18.40
N LYS A 4 14.75 29.91 -17.07
CA LYS A 4 14.96 28.56 -16.51
C LYS A 4 13.68 27.70 -16.49
N ARG A 5 12.49 28.34 -16.47
CA ARG A 5 11.19 27.63 -16.45
C ARG A 5 10.88 26.93 -17.77
N TRP A 6 11.33 27.48 -18.90
CA TRP A 6 11.15 26.88 -20.22
C TRP A 6 12.07 25.68 -20.48
N LEU A 7 13.24 25.63 -19.86
CA LEU A 7 14.15 24.47 -19.99
C LEU A 7 13.62 23.24 -19.24
N CYS A 8 13.02 23.42 -18.05
CA CYS A 8 12.42 22.33 -17.29
C CYS A 8 11.17 21.75 -17.99
N SER A 9 10.34 22.59 -18.62
CA SER A 9 9.20 22.12 -19.42
C SER A 9 9.62 21.41 -20.71
N ALA A 10 10.77 21.78 -21.31
CA ALA A 10 11.30 21.09 -22.49
C ALA A 10 11.95 19.73 -22.13
N LEU A 11 12.56 19.60 -20.95
CA LEU A 11 13.15 18.33 -20.50
C LEU A 11 12.08 17.28 -20.15
N ALA A 12 10.96 17.70 -19.55
CA ALA A 12 9.84 16.81 -19.23
C ALA A 12 9.12 16.26 -20.48
N ALA A 13 9.09 17.03 -21.57
CA ALA A 13 8.48 16.60 -22.83
C ALA A 13 9.35 15.61 -23.64
N LEU A 14 10.68 15.61 -23.43
CA LEU A 14 11.62 14.71 -24.11
C LEU A 14 11.65 13.30 -23.50
N LEU A 15 11.30 13.14 -22.22
CA LEU A 15 11.22 11.83 -21.55
C LEU A 15 9.93 11.05 -21.87
N LEU A 16 8.90 11.72 -22.37
CA LEU A 16 7.62 11.10 -22.76
C LEU A 16 7.60 10.53 -24.20
N LEU A 17 8.66 10.72 -24.99
CA LEU A 17 8.73 10.30 -26.40
C LEU A 17 9.62 9.08 -26.66
N ALA A 18 10.19 8.45 -25.62
CA ALA A 18 11.09 7.28 -25.77
C ALA A 18 10.42 5.91 -25.51
N SER A 19 9.09 5.86 -25.35
CA SER A 19 8.37 4.61 -25.04
C SER A 19 7.47 4.14 -26.19
N CYS A 20 8.02 4.07 -27.40
CA CYS A 20 7.37 3.42 -28.54
C CYS A 20 8.41 2.71 -29.42
N SER A 21 8.74 1.44 -29.10
CA SER A 21 9.05 0.42 -30.12
C SER A 21 9.17 -0.99 -29.52
N SER A 22 8.12 -1.79 -29.74
CA SER A 22 8.09 -3.21 -30.15
C SER A 22 9.06 -4.26 -29.56
N GLY A 23 8.48 -5.40 -29.14
CA GLY A 23 9.21 -6.68 -29.12
C GLY A 23 8.46 -7.83 -28.45
N SER A 24 7.52 -8.45 -29.16
CA SER A 24 6.87 -9.72 -28.83
C SER A 24 7.89 -10.88 -28.75
N GLY A 25 7.79 -11.74 -27.73
CA GLY A 25 8.55 -12.99 -27.64
C GLY A 25 8.10 -13.82 -26.46
N ASN A 26 7.15 -14.72 -26.71
CA ASN A 26 6.68 -15.75 -25.79
C ASN A 26 7.59 -16.97 -25.96
N ASP A 27 8.33 -17.40 -24.94
CA ASP A 27 8.95 -18.72 -24.96
C ASP A 27 9.00 -19.35 -23.57
N THR A 28 8.17 -20.37 -23.42
CA THR A 28 8.18 -21.38 -22.36
C THR A 28 9.33 -22.34 -22.62
N GLY A 29 10.22 -22.52 -21.64
CA GLY A 29 11.28 -23.51 -21.68
C GLY A 29 11.50 -24.13 -20.31
N ASP A 30 10.71 -25.16 -20.00
CA ASP A 30 10.98 -26.11 -18.93
C ASP A 30 12.14 -27.04 -19.36
N ALA A 31 13.14 -27.18 -18.51
CA ALA A 31 14.17 -28.19 -18.62
C ALA A 31 14.66 -28.55 -17.21
N GLY A 32 14.07 -29.60 -16.65
CA GLY A 32 14.64 -30.29 -15.50
C GLY A 32 15.97 -30.96 -15.84
N SER A 33 16.87 -31.02 -14.86
CA SER A 33 17.71 -32.20 -14.66
C SER A 33 18.29 -32.26 -13.25
N THR A 34 18.16 -33.46 -12.72
CA THR A 34 18.66 -34.05 -11.48
C THR A 34 20.18 -33.95 -11.29
N GLY A 35 20.64 -33.92 -10.02
CA GLY A 35 22.07 -34.05 -9.74
C GLY A 35 22.50 -34.08 -8.27
N ASN A 36 22.44 -35.28 -7.70
CA ASN A 36 23.46 -35.88 -6.82
C ASN A 36 23.29 -35.89 -5.27
N ALA A 37 23.72 -37.05 -4.77
CA ALA A 37 23.63 -37.66 -3.46
C ALA A 37 24.73 -37.24 -2.47
N GLY A 38 24.56 -37.61 -1.19
CA GLY A 38 25.69 -37.66 -0.25
C GLY A 38 25.36 -37.70 1.24
N ASN A 39 24.86 -38.85 1.71
CA ASN A 39 24.81 -39.40 3.07
C ASN A 39 25.75 -38.83 4.17
N ALA A 40 25.21 -38.67 5.40
CA ALA A 40 25.73 -39.29 6.64
C ALA A 40 24.78 -39.01 7.82
N GLY A 41 24.23 -40.07 8.42
CA GLY A 41 23.35 -39.98 9.59
C GLY A 41 24.07 -39.78 10.92
N THR A 42 23.30 -39.61 12.00
CA THR A 42 23.46 -40.28 13.31
C THR A 42 22.21 -40.02 14.17
N THR A 43 21.96 -41.00 15.02
CA THR A 43 20.82 -41.42 15.83
C THR A 43 20.21 -40.48 16.87
N ASP A 44 18.92 -40.76 17.11
CA ASP A 44 18.07 -40.50 18.28
C ASP A 44 18.78 -40.48 19.64
N GLN A 45 18.40 -39.49 20.47
CA GLN A 45 18.22 -39.67 21.90
C GLN A 45 16.97 -38.93 22.39
N THR A 46 16.07 -39.72 22.96
CA THR A 46 14.87 -39.34 23.69
C THR A 46 15.25 -38.72 25.05
N ALA A 47 14.61 -37.61 25.42
CA ALA A 47 14.59 -37.12 26.79
C ALA A 47 13.20 -36.52 27.09
N GLU A 48 12.47 -37.17 28.00
CA GLU A 48 11.28 -36.60 28.66
C GLU A 48 11.72 -35.44 29.58
N ALA A 49 10.99 -34.33 29.53
CA ALA A 49 11.07 -33.26 30.52
C ALA A 49 9.66 -32.76 30.84
N GLY A 50 9.38 -32.64 32.15
CA GLY A 50 8.06 -32.53 32.73
C GLY A 50 7.34 -31.20 32.50
N THR A 51 6.02 -31.29 32.64
CA THR A 51 5.04 -30.22 32.59
C THR A 51 5.23 -29.26 33.77
N ALA A 52 5.51 -27.99 33.47
CA ALA A 52 5.35 -26.88 34.41
C ALA A 52 4.10 -26.10 33.99
N GLU A 53 3.13 -25.96 34.90
CA GLU A 53 2.00 -25.05 34.73
C GLU A 53 2.50 -23.60 34.77
N GLU A 54 2.41 -22.91 33.64
CA GLU A 54 2.63 -21.47 33.52
C GLU A 54 1.31 -20.77 33.85
N THR A 55 1.30 -19.97 34.91
CA THR A 55 0.14 -19.15 35.28
C THR A 55 0.19 -17.87 34.45
N GLU A 56 -0.78 -17.67 33.56
CA GLU A 56 -0.92 -16.42 32.80
C GLU A 56 -1.15 -15.23 33.77
N PRO A 57 -0.50 -14.07 33.55
CA PRO A 57 -0.83 -12.87 34.30
C PRO A 57 -2.21 -12.36 33.87
N GLU A 58 -3.03 -12.02 34.87
CA GLU A 58 -4.33 -11.39 34.71
C GLU A 58 -4.15 -10.01 34.04
N THR A 59 -4.65 -9.87 32.81
CA THR A 59 -4.62 -8.61 32.05
C THR A 59 -5.50 -7.57 32.72
N GLU A 60 -4.92 -6.47 33.22
CA GLU A 60 -5.69 -5.30 33.64
C GLU A 60 -6.55 -4.78 32.47
N PRO A 61 -7.79 -4.31 32.72
CA PRO A 61 -8.63 -3.80 31.63
C PRO A 61 -7.98 -2.54 31.05
N GLU A 62 -7.63 -2.59 29.76
CA GLU A 62 -7.23 -1.41 29.00
C GLU A 62 -8.39 -0.39 29.07
N THR A 63 -8.13 0.75 29.69
CA THR A 63 -9.01 1.91 29.57
C THR A 63 -8.96 2.38 28.12
N GLU A 64 -10.05 2.19 27.36
CA GLU A 64 -10.16 2.67 25.99
C GLU A 64 -9.82 4.16 25.91
N ASP A 65 -8.92 4.53 24.99
CA ASP A 65 -8.59 5.93 24.72
C ASP A 65 -9.89 6.65 24.27
N PRO A 66 -10.33 7.71 24.95
CA PRO A 66 -11.50 8.49 24.56
C PRO A 66 -11.49 8.94 23.09
N ALA A 67 -10.31 9.12 22.49
CA ALA A 67 -10.15 9.47 21.08
C ALA A 67 -10.52 8.33 20.10
N THR A 68 -10.65 7.10 20.62
CA THR A 68 -11.03 5.89 19.87
C THR A 68 -12.47 5.47 20.13
N VAL A 69 -13.18 6.17 21.01
CA VAL A 69 -14.59 5.87 21.32
C VAL A 69 -15.47 6.30 20.16
N PHE A 70 -16.19 5.34 19.59
CA PHE A 70 -17.23 5.56 18.58
C PHE A 70 -18.50 6.13 19.24
N ASP A 71 -18.70 7.44 19.12
CA ASP A 71 -19.80 8.20 19.71
C ASP A 71 -21.00 8.42 18.76
N LEU A 72 -21.06 7.68 17.65
CA LEU A 72 -22.19 7.72 16.72
C LEU A 72 -23.44 7.08 17.33
N GLU A 73 -24.51 7.88 17.43
CA GLU A 73 -25.84 7.43 17.84
C GLU A 73 -26.27 6.19 17.04
N VAL A 74 -26.65 5.12 17.73
CA VAL A 74 -27.15 3.90 17.10
C VAL A 74 -28.54 4.18 16.51
N LYS A 75 -28.63 4.08 15.18
CA LYS A 75 -29.87 4.27 14.42
C LYS A 75 -30.18 3.00 13.64
N ASN A 76 -31.45 2.64 13.60
CA ASN A 76 -31.95 1.60 12.72
C ASN A 76 -32.33 2.22 11.37
N TYR A 77 -31.69 1.77 10.30
CA TYR A 77 -31.93 2.25 8.94
C TYR A 77 -32.79 1.31 8.10
N ASP A 78 -33.58 0.43 8.73
CA ASP A 78 -34.59 -0.42 8.10
C ASP A 78 -34.08 -1.28 6.93
N GLY A 79 -32.85 -1.77 7.04
CA GLY A 79 -32.21 -2.61 6.02
C GLY A 79 -31.77 -1.85 4.77
N LYS A 80 -31.64 -0.52 4.83
CA LYS A 80 -31.14 0.30 3.72
C LYS A 80 -29.80 -0.21 3.21
N THR A 81 -29.69 -0.28 1.89
CA THR A 81 -28.42 -0.56 1.22
C THR A 81 -27.55 0.69 1.20
N VAL A 82 -26.29 0.53 1.59
CA VAL A 82 -25.20 1.49 1.36
C VAL A 82 -24.38 0.96 0.19
N GLY A 83 -24.43 1.67 -0.94
CA GLY A 83 -23.69 1.33 -2.14
C GLY A 83 -22.24 1.81 -2.05
N ILE A 84 -21.29 0.92 -2.28
CA ILE A 84 -19.85 1.22 -2.21
C ILE A 84 -19.21 0.86 -3.55
N LEU A 85 -18.55 1.82 -4.19
CA LEU A 85 -17.75 1.57 -5.39
C LEU A 85 -16.28 1.39 -5.01
N GLY A 86 -15.76 0.17 -5.17
CA GLY A 86 -14.38 -0.20 -4.80
C GLY A 86 -13.45 -0.33 -6.01
N THR A 87 -12.18 0.04 -5.84
CA THR A 87 -11.14 -0.16 -6.85
C THR A 87 -10.58 -1.58 -6.82
N ASN A 88 -10.31 -2.13 -8.01
CA ASN A 88 -9.64 -3.41 -8.22
C ASN A 88 -8.35 -3.22 -9.03
N TRP A 89 -7.44 -2.39 -8.51
CA TRP A 89 -6.17 -2.05 -9.17
C TRP A 89 -5.27 -3.26 -9.44
N TYR A 90 -5.09 -4.15 -8.45
CA TYR A 90 -4.07 -5.18 -8.52
C TYR A 90 -4.43 -6.38 -9.39
N ASN A 91 -5.71 -6.60 -9.70
CA ASN A 91 -6.24 -7.68 -10.55
C ASN A 91 -5.42 -8.98 -10.51
N ILE A 92 -5.04 -9.42 -9.31
CA ILE A 92 -4.39 -10.72 -9.10
C ILE A 92 -5.53 -11.74 -9.12
N ALA A 93 -5.69 -12.41 -10.27
CA ALA A 93 -6.60 -13.52 -10.53
C ALA A 93 -8.10 -13.24 -10.20
N SER A 94 -8.80 -12.65 -11.17
CA SER A 94 -10.23 -12.84 -11.52
C SER A 94 -11.35 -12.60 -10.49
N ASN A 95 -11.09 -12.49 -9.17
CA ASN A 95 -12.15 -12.41 -8.14
C ASN A 95 -11.85 -11.41 -6.99
N TRP A 96 -10.82 -10.58 -7.10
CA TRP A 96 -10.44 -9.70 -5.99
C TRP A 96 -11.35 -8.46 -5.87
N THR A 97 -12.32 -8.50 -4.95
CA THR A 97 -12.96 -7.29 -4.42
C THR A 97 -12.03 -6.66 -3.38
N SER A 98 -11.90 -5.33 -3.32
CA SER A 98 -11.03 -4.62 -2.38
C SER A 98 -11.15 -5.23 -0.96
N PRO A 99 -10.09 -5.86 -0.40
CA PRO A 99 -10.19 -6.70 0.80
C PRO A 99 -10.45 -5.86 2.04
N GLU A 100 -10.18 -4.56 1.96
CA GLU A 100 -10.53 -3.58 2.98
C GLU A 100 -12.03 -3.25 2.99
N LEU A 101 -12.77 -3.55 1.92
CA LEU A 101 -14.19 -3.26 1.76
C LEU A 101 -15.05 -4.50 1.89
N LYS A 102 -14.63 -5.62 1.28
CA LYS A 102 -15.44 -6.83 1.20
C LYS A 102 -14.60 -8.10 1.33
N VAL A 103 -14.99 -8.89 2.32
CA VAL A 103 -14.59 -10.29 2.54
C VAL A 103 -15.85 -11.09 2.83
N THR A 104 -15.91 -12.35 2.39
CA THR A 104 -17.15 -13.15 2.42
C THR A 104 -17.24 -14.10 3.60
N GLU A 105 -16.10 -14.45 4.21
CA GLU A 105 -16.04 -15.44 5.29
C GLU A 105 -14.84 -15.19 6.22
N LEU A 106 -14.91 -15.78 7.41
CA LEU A 106 -13.76 -15.88 8.32
C LEU A 106 -12.78 -16.91 7.78
N THR A 107 -11.49 -16.60 7.88
CA THR A 107 -10.40 -17.45 7.39
C THR A 107 -9.41 -17.83 8.50
N GLY A 108 -9.49 -17.17 9.66
CA GLY A 108 -8.49 -17.27 10.73
C GLY A 108 -7.32 -16.29 10.54
N GLU A 109 -7.23 -15.60 9.40
CA GLU A 109 -6.27 -14.51 9.22
C GLU A 109 -6.76 -13.24 9.91
N ALA A 110 -5.94 -12.67 10.78
CA ALA A 110 -6.32 -11.54 11.63
C ALA A 110 -6.91 -10.34 10.84
N MET A 111 -6.30 -10.00 9.70
CA MET A 111 -6.75 -8.87 8.87
C MET A 111 -8.10 -9.16 8.20
N ASN A 112 -8.24 -10.33 7.58
CA ASN A 112 -9.49 -10.74 6.94
C ASN A 112 -10.64 -10.78 7.96
N ASP A 113 -10.41 -11.41 9.10
CA ASP A 113 -11.44 -11.59 10.12
C ASP A 113 -11.84 -10.26 10.77
N ALA A 114 -10.89 -9.32 10.92
CA ALA A 114 -11.18 -7.96 11.37
C ALA A 114 -12.12 -7.22 10.40
N VAL A 115 -11.88 -7.30 9.08
CA VAL A 115 -12.77 -6.69 8.07
C VAL A 115 -14.15 -7.33 8.10
N TYR A 116 -14.20 -8.66 8.16
CA TYR A 116 -15.46 -9.41 8.22
C TYR A 116 -16.28 -8.96 9.43
N ASN A 117 -15.69 -8.98 10.61
CA ASN A 117 -16.34 -8.60 11.86
C ASN A 117 -16.76 -7.14 11.85
N ARG A 118 -15.91 -6.22 11.37
CA ARG A 118 -16.26 -4.80 11.20
C ARG A 118 -17.52 -4.63 10.35
N ASN A 119 -17.56 -5.28 9.18
CA ASN A 119 -18.71 -5.18 8.27
C ASN A 119 -19.98 -5.79 8.89
N GLN A 120 -19.89 -6.97 9.53
CA GLN A 120 -21.04 -7.58 10.21
C GLN A 120 -21.54 -6.72 11.38
N ASN A 121 -20.63 -6.14 12.15
CA ASN A 121 -20.95 -5.27 13.27
C ASN A 121 -21.69 -4.01 12.79
N ILE A 122 -21.22 -3.35 11.73
CA ILE A 122 -21.89 -2.17 11.17
C ILE A 122 -23.28 -2.53 10.62
N GLN A 123 -23.38 -3.59 9.82
CA GLN A 123 -24.66 -4.03 9.25
C GLN A 123 -25.69 -4.35 10.34
N SER A 124 -25.27 -5.08 11.39
CA SER A 124 -26.15 -5.48 12.49
C SER A 124 -26.51 -4.31 13.40
N LYS A 125 -25.53 -3.48 13.78
CA LYS A 125 -25.71 -2.35 14.71
C LYS A 125 -26.63 -1.28 14.14
N TYR A 126 -26.53 -1.02 12.84
CA TYR A 126 -27.27 0.05 12.17
C TYR A 126 -28.43 -0.46 11.30
N ASN A 127 -28.62 -1.79 11.20
CA ASN A 127 -29.58 -2.42 10.29
C ASN A 127 -29.46 -1.87 8.86
N VAL A 128 -28.25 -1.97 8.30
CA VAL A 128 -27.92 -1.59 6.91
C VAL A 128 -27.34 -2.79 6.17
N LYS A 129 -27.34 -2.74 4.84
CA LYS A 129 -26.66 -3.69 3.97
C LYS A 129 -25.51 -3.00 3.25
N LEU A 130 -24.29 -3.52 3.34
CA LEU A 130 -23.16 -3.01 2.58
C LEU A 130 -23.06 -3.74 1.24
N GLU A 131 -23.15 -3.00 0.14
CA GLU A 131 -23.04 -3.55 -1.22
C GLU A 131 -21.83 -2.97 -1.93
N VAL A 132 -20.76 -3.76 -2.02
CA VAL A 132 -19.53 -3.38 -2.72
C VAL A 132 -19.59 -3.82 -4.17
N THR A 133 -19.47 -2.87 -5.08
CA THR A 133 -19.38 -3.07 -6.53
C THR A 133 -17.94 -2.86 -6.97
N ASP A 134 -17.44 -3.77 -7.83
CA ASP A 134 -16.15 -3.62 -8.49
C ASP A 134 -16.26 -2.57 -9.60
N GLY A 135 -15.60 -1.44 -9.40
CA GLY A 135 -15.52 -0.37 -10.40
C GLY A 135 -14.34 -0.50 -11.36
N GLY A 136 -13.53 -1.54 -11.22
CA GLY A 136 -12.31 -1.77 -12.00
C GLY A 136 -11.08 -1.06 -11.42
N ALA A 137 -10.01 -1.03 -12.22
CA ALA A 137 -8.71 -0.52 -11.78
C ALA A 137 -8.69 0.99 -11.51
N TYR A 138 -9.51 1.76 -12.23
CA TYR A 138 -9.68 3.21 -12.08
C TYR A 138 -11.17 3.50 -11.92
N LEU A 139 -11.52 4.39 -10.99
CA LEU A 139 -12.90 4.74 -10.66
C LEU A 139 -13.33 6.10 -11.23
N ASP A 140 -12.42 6.91 -11.79
CA ASP A 140 -12.75 8.20 -12.40
C ASP A 140 -13.85 8.12 -13.47
N ALA A 141 -13.76 7.18 -14.40
CA ALA A 141 -14.74 6.95 -15.45
C ALA A 141 -16.10 6.45 -14.91
N PRO A 142 -16.19 5.38 -14.09
CA PRO A 142 -17.48 4.93 -13.56
C PRO A 142 -18.14 5.96 -12.64
N ILE A 143 -17.38 6.71 -11.83
CA ILE A 143 -17.93 7.81 -11.01
C ILE A 143 -18.52 8.89 -11.92
N THR A 144 -17.79 9.30 -12.96
CA THR A 144 -18.30 10.30 -13.92
C THR A 144 -19.57 9.83 -14.62
N ALA A 145 -19.64 8.55 -14.99
CA ALA A 145 -20.83 7.96 -15.60
C ALA A 145 -22.03 7.99 -14.64
N GLU A 146 -21.82 7.69 -13.36
CA GLU A 146 -22.85 7.74 -12.32
C GLU A 146 -23.40 9.16 -12.14
N VAL A 147 -22.53 10.18 -12.10
CA VAL A 147 -22.94 11.59 -11.99
C VAL A 147 -23.79 12.01 -13.19
N VAL A 148 -23.40 11.61 -14.41
CA VAL A 148 -24.16 11.93 -15.63
C VAL A 148 -25.51 11.22 -15.66
N ALA A 149 -25.56 9.98 -15.19
CA ALA A 149 -26.79 9.20 -15.14
C ALA A 149 -27.75 9.68 -14.03
N GLY A 150 -27.20 10.20 -12.92
CA GLY A 150 -27.97 10.65 -11.76
C GLY A 150 -28.70 9.51 -11.05
N THR A 151 -28.18 8.28 -11.13
CA THR A 151 -28.83 7.08 -10.60
C THR A 151 -28.68 6.93 -9.09
N ASN A 152 -27.70 7.59 -8.47
CA ASN A 152 -27.35 7.51 -7.05
C ASN A 152 -27.14 6.05 -6.59
N ALA A 153 -26.47 5.25 -7.40
CA ALA A 153 -26.20 3.84 -7.12
C ALA A 153 -25.15 3.61 -6.02
N TYR A 154 -24.31 4.62 -5.75
CA TYR A 154 -23.23 4.55 -4.77
C TYR A 154 -23.29 5.75 -3.82
N ASP A 155 -23.15 5.46 -2.53
CA ASP A 155 -23.03 6.45 -1.46
C ASP A 155 -21.56 6.75 -1.13
N ILE A 156 -20.67 5.78 -1.35
CA ILE A 156 -19.25 5.85 -1.03
C ILE A 156 -18.43 5.31 -2.21
N ALA A 157 -17.30 5.94 -2.50
CA ALA A 157 -16.32 5.44 -3.46
C ALA A 157 -14.93 5.37 -2.82
N PHE A 158 -14.13 4.37 -3.20
CA PHE A 158 -12.72 4.20 -2.82
C PHE A 158 -11.80 4.32 -4.04
N PRO A 159 -11.72 5.51 -4.67
CA PRO A 159 -10.80 5.78 -5.77
C PRO A 159 -9.36 5.93 -5.25
N ARG A 160 -8.38 5.88 -6.15
CA ARG A 160 -7.01 6.22 -5.77
C ARG A 160 -6.84 7.73 -5.63
N ILE A 161 -5.90 8.15 -4.79
CA ILE A 161 -5.57 9.56 -4.60
C ILE A 161 -5.13 10.25 -5.91
N SER A 162 -4.52 9.50 -6.83
CA SER A 162 -4.15 10.00 -8.18
C SER A 162 -5.35 10.42 -9.03
N GLU A 163 -6.55 9.94 -8.70
CA GLU A 163 -7.81 10.22 -9.41
C GLU A 163 -8.58 11.39 -8.79
N MET A 164 -8.05 11.99 -7.71
CA MET A 164 -8.71 13.07 -6.97
C MET A 164 -9.15 14.22 -7.88
N ASN A 165 -8.27 14.67 -8.78
CA ASN A 165 -8.57 15.81 -9.65
C ASN A 165 -9.69 15.51 -10.65
N SER A 166 -9.69 14.32 -11.26
CA SER A 166 -10.71 13.95 -12.27
C SER A 166 -12.08 13.75 -11.61
N VAL A 167 -12.11 13.06 -10.47
CA VAL A 167 -13.36 12.82 -9.71
C VAL A 167 -13.92 14.13 -9.12
N ALA A 168 -13.07 15.01 -8.60
CA ALA A 168 -13.53 16.32 -8.11
C ALA A 168 -14.08 17.17 -9.27
N SER A 169 -13.39 17.20 -10.41
CA SER A 169 -13.80 18.00 -11.57
C SER A 169 -15.06 17.50 -12.26
N SER A 170 -15.38 16.20 -12.15
CA SER A 170 -16.62 15.63 -12.68
C SER A 170 -17.84 15.88 -11.79
N GLY A 171 -17.65 16.43 -10.57
CA GLY A 171 -18.71 16.60 -9.58
C GLY A 171 -19.06 15.30 -8.83
N GLY A 172 -18.20 14.28 -8.92
CA GLY A 172 -18.42 12.98 -8.28
C GLY A 172 -18.01 12.90 -6.81
N ALA A 173 -17.45 13.97 -6.25
CA ALA A 173 -17.12 14.06 -4.83
C ALA A 173 -18.01 15.06 -4.11
N TYR A 174 -18.41 14.71 -2.89
CA TYR A 174 -19.13 15.60 -1.99
C TYR A 174 -18.16 16.17 -0.95
N ASP A 175 -18.38 17.43 -0.58
CA ASP A 175 -17.60 18.09 0.47
C ASP A 175 -17.95 17.48 1.84
N MET A 176 -17.05 16.66 2.36
CA MET A 176 -17.28 15.87 3.57
C MET A 176 -17.44 16.75 4.82
N ASN A 177 -16.94 17.99 4.80
CA ASN A 177 -17.17 18.97 5.87
C ASN A 177 -18.66 19.36 6.01
N LYS A 178 -19.48 19.08 4.99
CA LYS A 178 -20.94 19.36 5.01
C LYS A 178 -21.77 18.19 5.53
N ILE A 179 -21.15 17.05 5.86
CA ILE A 179 -21.83 15.90 6.44
C ILE A 179 -21.89 16.11 7.96
N GLU A 180 -23.03 16.55 8.49
CA GLU A 180 -23.18 16.94 9.91
C GLU A 180 -22.81 15.82 10.90
N SER A 181 -23.02 14.56 10.53
CA SER A 181 -22.70 13.40 11.36
C SER A 181 -21.24 12.94 11.28
N LEU A 182 -20.41 13.62 10.50
CA LEU A 182 -19.04 13.21 10.22
C LEU A 182 -18.04 14.18 10.86
N ASP A 183 -17.41 13.71 11.94
CA ASP A 183 -16.32 14.45 12.59
C ASP A 183 -14.97 13.99 12.04
N LEU A 184 -14.35 14.82 11.20
CA LEU A 184 -13.04 14.56 10.59
C LEU A 184 -11.86 14.88 11.52
N SER A 185 -12.11 15.41 12.72
CA SER A 185 -11.06 15.66 13.72
C SER A 185 -10.69 14.41 14.53
N LYS A 186 -11.48 13.34 14.42
CA LYS A 186 -11.27 12.07 15.14
C LYS A 186 -9.96 11.38 14.74
N ALA A 187 -9.37 10.64 15.67
CA ALA A 187 -8.03 10.07 15.54
C ALA A 187 -7.89 9.01 14.43
N TRP A 188 -8.98 8.34 14.07
CA TRP A 188 -8.99 7.34 13.00
C TRP A 188 -8.94 7.95 11.59
N TRP A 189 -9.02 9.27 11.46
CA TRP A 189 -8.80 9.97 10.19
C TRP A 189 -7.37 10.49 10.09
N SER A 190 -6.77 10.36 8.91
CA SER A 190 -5.45 10.91 8.61
C SER A 190 -5.49 12.44 8.64
N GLN A 191 -4.99 13.03 9.72
CA GLN A 191 -4.91 14.49 9.87
C GLN A 191 -3.98 15.11 8.82
N PHE A 192 -2.92 14.39 8.42
CA PHE A 192 -2.06 14.79 7.31
C PHE A 192 -2.82 14.85 5.98
N ALA A 193 -3.64 13.84 5.67
CA ALA A 193 -4.46 13.85 4.46
C ALA A 193 -5.52 14.97 4.53
N ARG A 194 -6.14 15.16 5.70
CA ARG A 194 -7.11 16.24 5.91
C ARG A 194 -6.50 17.61 5.62
N GLU A 195 -5.31 17.89 6.15
CA GLU A 195 -4.61 19.16 5.91
C GLU A 195 -4.13 19.31 4.48
N SER A 196 -3.55 18.25 3.90
CA SER A 196 -2.94 18.28 2.57
C SER A 196 -3.95 18.28 1.41
N LEU A 197 -5.14 17.72 1.62
CA LEU A 197 -6.17 17.56 0.59
C LEU A 197 -7.33 18.56 0.73
N THR A 198 -7.29 19.44 1.74
CA THR A 198 -8.26 20.54 1.84
C THR A 198 -7.99 21.58 0.76
N VAL A 199 -9.00 21.84 -0.08
CA VAL A 199 -8.94 22.82 -1.16
C VAL A 199 -10.11 23.79 -1.00
N HIS A 200 -9.81 25.08 -0.82
CA HIS A 200 -10.84 26.11 -0.57
C HIS A 200 -11.81 25.75 0.58
N ASP A 201 -11.26 25.28 1.70
CA ASP A 201 -12.01 24.81 2.89
C ASP A 201 -12.93 23.60 2.67
N ALA A 202 -12.90 23.00 1.48
CA ALA A 202 -13.60 21.76 1.17
C ALA A 202 -12.63 20.57 1.25
N ILE A 203 -13.14 19.45 1.76
CA ILE A 203 -12.41 18.18 1.76
C ILE A 203 -13.23 17.13 0.99
N LEU A 204 -12.67 16.69 -0.12
CA LEU A 204 -13.33 15.80 -1.08
C LEU A 204 -12.81 14.35 -0.99
N PHE A 205 -11.63 14.17 -0.38
CA PHE A 205 -10.93 12.90 -0.23
C PHE A 205 -10.25 12.87 1.13
N ILE A 206 -10.30 11.72 1.78
CA ILE A 206 -9.59 11.49 3.03
C ILE A 206 -9.19 10.02 3.12
N SER A 207 -8.16 9.74 3.91
CA SER A 207 -7.80 8.39 4.34
C SER A 207 -7.91 8.26 5.86
N GLY A 208 -7.94 7.04 6.34
CA GLY A 208 -8.03 6.70 7.75
C GLY A 208 -7.92 5.20 7.97
N ASP A 209 -8.22 4.75 9.18
CA ASP A 209 -8.07 3.34 9.56
C ASP A 209 -9.01 2.38 8.81
N MET A 210 -9.99 2.91 8.09
CA MET A 210 -10.88 2.11 7.24
C MET A 210 -10.17 1.57 5.98
N ASN A 211 -9.13 2.26 5.49
CA ASN A 211 -8.46 1.94 4.22
C ASN A 211 -7.02 1.44 4.39
N PHE A 212 -6.81 0.22 4.90
CA PHE A 212 -5.44 -0.29 5.10
C PHE A 212 -4.62 -0.50 3.82
N MET A 213 -5.21 -0.35 2.63
CA MET A 213 -4.47 -0.40 1.36
C MET A 213 -3.38 0.68 1.26
N ASP A 214 -3.52 1.81 1.96
CA ASP A 214 -2.47 2.84 2.03
C ASP A 214 -1.19 2.31 2.72
N LYS A 215 -1.35 1.53 3.79
CA LYS A 215 -0.28 0.84 4.51
C LYS A 215 0.26 -0.34 3.70
N TRP A 216 -0.63 -1.09 3.03
CA TRP A 216 -0.23 -2.22 2.18
C TRP A 216 0.68 -1.80 1.01
N THR A 217 0.51 -0.57 0.52
CA THR A 217 1.25 -0.04 -0.63
C THR A 217 2.42 0.87 -0.22
N ALA A 218 2.79 0.89 1.07
CA ALA A 218 3.96 1.61 1.55
C ALA A 218 5.23 1.10 0.85
N VAL A 219 6.00 2.03 0.27
CA VAL A 219 7.23 1.72 -0.43
C VAL A 219 8.39 1.79 0.55
N CYS A 220 9.10 0.68 0.71
CA CYS A 220 10.25 0.56 1.63
C CYS A 220 11.53 0.20 0.87
N MET A 221 12.68 0.65 1.38
CA MET A 221 13.99 0.15 0.96
C MET A 221 14.45 -0.93 1.92
N PHE A 222 14.87 -2.06 1.36
CA PHE A 222 15.54 -3.12 2.09
C PHE A 222 16.97 -3.24 1.58
N PHE A 223 17.89 -3.56 2.48
CA PHE A 223 19.26 -3.88 2.11
C PHE A 223 19.66 -5.23 2.70
N ASN A 224 20.51 -5.95 1.98
CA ASN A 224 21.06 -7.20 2.46
C ASN A 224 22.28 -6.90 3.35
N LYS A 225 22.14 -7.15 4.66
CA LYS A 225 23.19 -6.89 5.66
C LYS A 225 24.50 -7.65 5.35
N ASN A 226 24.41 -8.85 4.78
CA ASN A 226 25.59 -9.65 4.44
C ASN A 226 26.34 -9.06 3.25
N VAL A 227 25.61 -8.58 2.24
CA VAL A 227 26.21 -7.88 1.09
C VAL A 227 26.86 -6.60 1.59
N ALA A 228 26.15 -5.74 2.31
CA ALA A 228 26.71 -4.49 2.85
C ALA A 228 27.99 -4.74 3.69
N SER A 229 27.97 -5.73 4.58
CA SER A 229 29.13 -6.07 5.43
C SER A 229 30.35 -6.52 4.61
N SER A 230 30.14 -7.19 3.47
CA SER A 230 31.23 -7.61 2.57
C SER A 230 31.98 -6.43 1.95
N TYR A 231 31.35 -5.24 1.95
CA TYR A 231 31.92 -3.98 1.49
C TYR A 231 32.27 -3.03 2.65
N ASN A 232 32.37 -3.55 3.88
CA ASN A 232 32.64 -2.79 5.11
C ASN A 232 31.58 -1.73 5.45
N ILE A 233 30.36 -1.87 4.93
CA ILE A 233 29.23 -1.01 5.27
C ILE A 233 28.44 -1.71 6.37
N THR A 234 28.37 -1.09 7.54
CA THR A 234 27.62 -1.66 8.67
C THR A 234 26.14 -1.34 8.56
N ALA A 235 25.29 -2.22 9.10
CA ALA A 235 23.85 -1.93 9.16
C ALA A 235 23.54 -0.67 9.97
N ASN A 236 24.25 -0.47 11.09
CA ASN A 236 24.06 0.71 11.95
C ASN A 236 24.43 2.00 11.22
N GLU A 237 25.51 2.01 10.43
CA GLU A 237 25.86 3.19 9.62
C GLU A 237 24.71 3.62 8.71
N LEU A 238 24.04 2.66 8.06
CA LEU A 238 22.89 2.96 7.19
C LEU A 238 21.65 3.41 7.99
N TYR A 239 21.38 2.80 9.14
CA TYR A 239 20.28 3.21 10.01
C TYR A 239 20.50 4.61 10.59
N ASP A 240 21.68 4.87 11.16
CA ASP A 240 22.05 6.16 11.74
C ASP A 240 21.97 7.28 10.67
N LEU A 241 22.39 7.00 9.44
CA LEU A 241 22.26 7.98 8.34
C LEU A 241 20.80 8.37 8.07
N VAL A 242 19.88 7.41 8.17
CA VAL A 242 18.43 7.65 7.99
C VAL A 242 17.86 8.40 9.21
N ASP A 243 18.13 7.92 10.42
CA ASP A 243 17.62 8.49 11.67
C ASP A 243 18.12 9.93 11.89
N GLU A 244 19.34 10.24 11.44
CA GLU A 244 19.91 11.59 11.47
C GLU A 244 19.43 12.49 10.30
N GLY A 245 18.59 11.98 9.41
CA GLY A 245 18.07 12.73 8.25
C GLY A 245 19.14 13.07 7.21
N LYS A 246 20.23 12.29 7.15
CA LYS A 246 21.38 12.49 6.23
C LYS A 246 21.30 11.58 4.99
N TRP A 247 20.30 10.71 4.92
CA TRP A 247 20.04 9.89 3.75
C TRP A 247 19.56 10.75 2.57
N THR A 248 20.30 10.73 1.48
CA THR A 248 20.08 11.54 0.27
C THR A 248 20.32 10.70 -0.99
N ILE A 249 19.88 11.18 -2.15
CA ILE A 249 20.18 10.54 -3.44
C ILE A 249 21.70 10.43 -3.67
N ASP A 250 22.49 11.42 -3.25
CA ASP A 250 23.95 11.38 -3.35
C ASP A 250 24.53 10.25 -2.49
N LYS A 251 24.05 10.11 -1.24
CA LYS A 251 24.48 9.02 -0.35
C LYS A 251 24.04 7.65 -0.87
N PHE A 252 22.81 7.55 -1.38
CA PHE A 252 22.35 6.34 -2.05
C PHE A 252 23.24 5.98 -3.24
N SER A 253 23.59 6.96 -4.10
CA SER A 253 24.49 6.73 -5.23
C SER A 253 25.89 6.31 -4.78
N GLU A 254 26.43 6.90 -3.71
CA GLU A 254 27.72 6.54 -3.12
C GLU A 254 27.74 5.06 -2.71
N TYR A 255 26.76 4.62 -1.91
CA TYR A 255 26.70 3.23 -1.44
C TYR A 255 26.43 2.24 -2.58
N THR A 256 25.50 2.56 -3.49
CA THR A 256 25.16 1.65 -4.59
C THR A 256 26.32 1.49 -5.58
N ASN A 257 27.07 2.56 -5.86
CA ASN A 257 28.27 2.48 -6.67
C ASN A 257 29.41 1.72 -5.97
N ALA A 258 29.55 1.87 -4.65
CA ALA A 258 30.57 1.16 -3.88
C ALA A 258 30.36 -0.36 -3.86
N VAL A 259 29.11 -0.82 -3.94
CA VAL A 259 28.73 -2.24 -3.90
C VAL A 259 28.64 -2.86 -5.31
N THR A 260 28.37 -2.05 -6.35
CA THR A 260 28.23 -2.57 -7.72
C THR A 260 29.58 -3.03 -8.24
N ASN A 261 29.72 -4.33 -8.52
CA ASN A 261 30.98 -4.92 -8.91
C ASN A 261 30.81 -6.12 -9.85
N ASP A 262 31.60 -6.12 -10.93
CA ASP A 262 31.82 -7.27 -11.82
C ASP A 262 32.47 -8.40 -11.00
N SER A 263 31.63 -9.32 -10.57
CA SER A 263 31.98 -10.40 -9.65
C SER A 263 32.61 -11.57 -10.39
N ASN A 264 32.41 -11.66 -11.70
CA ASN A 264 32.91 -12.75 -12.54
C ASN A 264 34.18 -12.36 -13.33
N GLY A 265 34.47 -11.06 -13.44
CA GLY A 265 35.67 -10.49 -14.06
C GLY A 265 35.68 -10.49 -15.59
N ASP A 266 34.52 -10.62 -16.25
CA ASP A 266 34.41 -10.68 -17.71
C ASP A 266 34.34 -9.29 -18.39
N GLY A 267 34.35 -8.21 -17.59
CA GLY A 267 34.30 -6.84 -18.05
C GLY A 267 32.90 -6.35 -18.45
N THR A 268 31.87 -7.15 -18.22
CA THR A 268 30.46 -6.85 -18.53
C THR A 268 29.59 -7.06 -17.30
N LEU A 269 28.92 -6.00 -16.84
CA LEU A 269 27.96 -6.14 -15.75
C LEU A 269 26.70 -6.87 -16.22
N ASP A 270 26.47 -8.07 -15.67
CA ASP A 270 25.33 -8.95 -15.95
C ASP A 270 24.68 -9.51 -14.67
N GLN A 271 23.79 -10.49 -14.84
CA GLN A 271 23.04 -11.12 -13.75
C GLN A 271 23.89 -11.96 -12.77
N LYS A 272 25.17 -12.23 -13.10
CA LYS A 272 26.12 -12.95 -12.24
C LYS A 272 26.90 -12.00 -11.32
N ASP A 273 26.65 -10.70 -11.43
CA ASP A 273 27.38 -9.67 -10.69
C ASP A 273 26.63 -9.16 -9.47
N THR A 274 27.38 -8.46 -8.63
CA THR A 274 26.82 -7.81 -7.45
C THR A 274 26.30 -6.45 -7.88
N TRP A 275 25.02 -6.22 -7.68
CA TRP A 275 24.36 -4.95 -7.94
C TRP A 275 24.09 -4.22 -6.62
N GLY A 276 24.54 -2.97 -6.51
CA GLY A 276 24.31 -2.15 -5.33
C GLY A 276 22.85 -1.72 -5.16
N CYS A 277 22.07 -1.72 -6.23
CA CYS A 277 20.62 -1.52 -6.19
C CYS A 277 19.94 -2.43 -7.21
N THR A 278 18.84 -3.04 -6.77
CA THR A 278 17.82 -3.61 -7.65
C THR A 278 16.47 -3.05 -7.23
N ALA A 279 15.63 -2.74 -8.20
CA ALA A 279 14.29 -2.23 -7.94
C ALA A 279 13.36 -2.66 -9.06
N ASN A 280 12.08 -2.79 -8.73
CA ASN A 280 11.06 -2.86 -9.75
C ASN A 280 10.93 -1.46 -10.40
N VAL A 281 10.99 -1.41 -11.73
CA VAL A 281 11.06 -0.16 -12.52
C VAL A 281 9.95 0.83 -12.15
N SER A 282 8.76 0.34 -11.78
CA SER A 282 7.61 1.17 -11.42
C SER A 282 7.75 1.91 -10.08
N TYR A 283 8.70 1.52 -9.22
CA TYR A 283 8.86 2.10 -7.87
C TYR A 283 10.12 2.94 -7.73
N LEU A 284 11.02 2.91 -8.72
CA LEU A 284 12.27 3.67 -8.72
C LEU A 284 12.04 5.19 -8.67
N GLY A 285 10.96 5.67 -9.30
CA GLY A 285 10.58 7.09 -9.25
C GLY A 285 10.04 7.55 -7.90
N ASN A 286 9.36 6.68 -7.14
CA ASN A 286 8.90 7.00 -5.78
C ASN A 286 10.10 7.24 -4.85
N PHE A 287 11.20 6.55 -5.12
CA PHE A 287 12.49 6.77 -4.46
C PHE A 287 13.28 7.99 -4.97
N LEU A 288 12.71 8.86 -5.79
CA LEU A 288 13.37 10.12 -6.13
C LEU A 288 12.56 11.30 -5.61
N HIS A 289 11.23 11.15 -5.54
CA HIS A 289 10.32 12.19 -5.08
C HIS A 289 10.09 12.26 -3.57
N ALA A 290 10.51 11.26 -2.79
CA ALA A 290 10.41 11.29 -1.34
C ALA A 290 11.44 12.24 -0.66
N TRP A 291 12.32 12.87 -1.43
CA TRP A 291 13.52 13.55 -0.96
C TRP A 291 13.72 14.99 -1.49
N ASP A 292 12.71 15.57 -2.15
CA ASP A 292 12.63 16.99 -2.52
C ASP A 292 11.75 17.77 -1.52
#